data_AF-A0AA45WI86-F1
#
_entry.id   AF-A0AA45WI86-F1
#
_cell.length_a   1.000
_cell.length_b   1.000
_cell.length_c   1.000
_cell.angle_alpha   90.00
_cell.angle_beta   90.00
_cell.angle_gamma   90.00
#
_symmetry.space_group_name_H-M   'P 1'
#
loop_
_entity.id
_entity.type
_entity.pdbx_description
1 polymer ?
#
loop_
_entity_poly.entity_id
_entity_poly.type
_entity_poly.pdbx_seq_one_letter_code
_entity_poly.pdbx_strand_id
1 'polypeptide(L)'
;MAKFIVQFRRDRDYLIWIGMYLKQLFQTKRFPDWQRIKCSRSPIQIRLYDALKREGYRVKAEYETCGYQVDLVIKKYRLAIECDGAAFHSSPEQKKRDRKKTAVLSKHGWKVMRFKGWQINKQVEKCVERINEYTSIHRKRWWQK
;
A
#
# COMPACT_ATOMS: atom_id res chain seq x y z
N MET A 1 1.47 -24.93 -9.25
CA MET A 1 2.80 -24.30 -9.13
C MET A 1 2.74 -22.82 -8.71
N ALA A 2 2.27 -21.87 -9.54
CA ALA A 2 2.31 -20.44 -9.21
C ALA A 2 1.52 -20.02 -7.95
N LYS A 3 0.29 -20.52 -7.75
CA LYS A 3 -0.52 -20.22 -6.55
C LYS A 3 0.14 -20.70 -5.25
N PHE A 4 0.81 -21.85 -5.29
CA PHE A 4 1.52 -22.43 -4.16
C PHE A 4 2.74 -21.60 -3.76
N ILE A 5 3.51 -21.11 -4.74
CA ILE A 5 4.68 -20.23 -4.50
C ILE A 5 4.24 -18.90 -3.88
N VAL A 6 3.14 -18.30 -4.36
CA VAL A 6 2.58 -17.07 -3.79
C VAL A 6 2.12 -17.31 -2.34
N GLN A 7 1.40 -18.41 -2.11
CA GLN A 7 0.93 -18.82 -0.78
C GLN A 7 2.10 -19.00 0.20
N PHE A 8 3.13 -19.74 -0.20
CA PHE A 8 4.30 -19.99 0.63
C PHE A 8 5.07 -18.72 0.97
N ARG A 9 5.30 -17.84 -0.02
CA ARG A 9 5.93 -16.54 0.20
C ARG A 9 5.15 -15.72 1.24
N ARG A 10 3.82 -15.71 1.13
CA ARG A 10 2.93 -15.01 2.05
C ARG A 10 3.09 -15.54 3.47
N ASP A 11 3.02 -16.85 3.65
CA ASP A 11 3.07 -17.47 4.97
C ASP A 11 4.41 -17.17 5.65
N ARG A 12 5.52 -17.19 4.89
CA ARG A 12 6.82 -16.72 5.34
C ARG A 12 6.83 -15.24 5.75
N ASP A 13 6.24 -14.37 4.92
CA ASP A 13 6.18 -12.92 5.22
C ASP A 13 5.36 -12.64 6.49
N TYR A 14 4.26 -13.37 6.72
CA TYR A 14 3.49 -13.32 7.97
C TYR A 14 4.30 -13.71 9.20
N LEU A 15 5.04 -14.81 9.14
CA LEU A 15 5.89 -15.25 10.26
C LEU A 15 6.93 -14.18 10.62
N ILE A 16 7.53 -13.55 9.60
CA ILE A 16 8.52 -12.50 9.85
C ILE A 16 7.84 -11.26 10.45
N TRP A 17 6.66 -10.87 9.97
CA TRP A 17 5.91 -9.76 10.58
C TRP A 17 5.48 -10.06 12.02
N ILE A 18 5.08 -11.31 12.34
CA ILE A 18 4.79 -11.72 13.72
C ILE A 18 6.04 -11.56 14.58
N GLY A 19 7.20 -12.04 14.11
CA GLY A 19 8.46 -11.86 14.82
C GLY A 19 8.80 -10.38 15.06
N MET A 20 8.65 -9.52 14.05
CA MET A 20 8.87 -8.07 14.16
C MET A 20 7.88 -7.41 15.12
N TYR A 21 6.61 -7.82 15.08
CA TYR A 21 5.58 -7.35 16.00
C TYR A 21 5.93 -7.69 17.45
N LEU A 22 6.24 -8.96 17.73
CA LEU A 22 6.60 -9.41 19.08
C LEU A 22 7.86 -8.71 19.58
N LYS A 23 8.89 -8.60 18.73
CA LYS A 23 10.11 -7.86 19.06
C LYS A 23 9.80 -6.41 19.47
N GLN A 24 9.01 -5.69 18.68
CA GLN A 24 8.65 -4.30 19.00
C GLN A 24 7.75 -4.21 20.25
N LEU A 25 6.82 -5.15 20.44
CA LEU A 25 5.97 -5.24 21.62
C LEU A 25 6.81 -5.40 22.90
N PHE A 26 7.76 -6.34 22.90
CA PHE A 26 8.59 -6.60 24.08
C PHE A 26 9.56 -5.45 24.38
N GLN A 27 10.07 -4.78 23.34
CA GLN A 27 10.96 -3.62 23.46
C GLN A 27 10.25 -2.36 23.97
N THR A 28 9.04 -2.09 23.49
CA THR A 28 8.34 -0.82 23.76
C THR A 28 7.24 -0.93 24.82
N LYS A 29 6.85 -2.15 25.19
CA LYS A 29 5.69 -2.46 26.06
C LYS A 29 4.37 -1.83 25.57
N ARG A 30 4.26 -1.59 24.25
CA ARG A 30 3.07 -1.05 23.58
C ARG A 30 2.72 -1.93 22.39
N PHE A 31 1.43 -2.14 22.15
CA PHE A 31 0.96 -2.89 20.98
C PHE A 31 1.35 -2.17 19.68
N PRO A 32 2.20 -2.79 18.83
CA PRO A 32 2.55 -2.20 17.55
C PRO A 32 1.35 -2.13 16.60
N ASP A 33 1.42 -1.21 15.64
CA ASP A 33 0.46 -1.19 14.55
C ASP A 33 0.81 -2.28 13.52
N TRP A 34 -0.04 -3.30 13.44
CA TRP A 34 0.15 -4.42 12.50
C TRP A 34 0.28 -3.99 11.04
N GLN A 35 -0.49 -2.99 10.58
CA GLN A 35 -0.37 -2.52 9.20
C GLN A 35 0.95 -1.79 8.98
N ARG A 36 1.41 -1.02 9.97
CA ARG A 36 2.73 -0.39 9.92
C ARG A 36 3.87 -1.41 9.93
N ILE A 37 3.73 -2.50 10.70
CA ILE A 37 4.69 -3.62 10.71
C ILE A 37 4.81 -4.25 9.32
N LYS A 38 3.71 -4.39 8.58
CA LYS A 38 3.76 -4.92 7.20
C LYS A 38 4.63 -4.07 6.28
N CYS A 39 4.56 -2.75 6.44
CA CYS A 39 5.40 -1.79 5.69
C CYS A 39 6.88 -1.81 6.10
N SER A 40 7.26 -2.49 7.20
CA SER A 40 8.58 -2.36 7.86
C SER A 40 9.80 -2.56 6.96
N ARG A 41 9.63 -3.26 5.83
CA ARG A 41 10.71 -3.54 4.85
C ARG A 41 10.86 -2.48 3.75
N SER A 42 9.98 -1.48 3.71
CA SER A 42 9.99 -0.42 2.69
C SER A 42 9.87 0.95 3.36
N PRO A 43 10.97 1.71 3.51
CA PRO A 43 10.94 3.03 4.13
C PRO A 43 9.95 4.00 3.48
N ILE A 44 9.78 3.91 2.16
CA ILE A 44 8.82 4.74 1.43
C ILE A 44 7.36 4.34 1.74
N GLN A 45 7.06 3.03 1.89
CA GLN A 45 5.73 2.61 2.33
C GLN A 45 5.45 3.07 3.76
N ILE A 46 6.42 2.96 4.68
CA ILE A 46 6.27 3.46 6.06
C ILE A 46 5.97 4.96 6.05
N ARG A 47 6.77 5.75 5.32
CA ARG A 47 6.63 7.20 5.26
C ARG A 47 5.25 7.62 4.74
N LEU A 48 4.78 7.02 3.66
CA LEU A 48 3.46 7.32 3.11
C LEU A 48 2.32 6.78 4.01
N TYR A 49 2.49 5.60 4.60
CA TYR A 49 1.54 5.02 5.55
C TYR A 49 1.34 5.94 6.77
N ASP A 50 2.44 6.38 7.39
CA ASP A 50 2.41 7.25 8.58
C ASP A 50 1.76 8.60 8.25
N ALA A 51 2.06 9.17 7.07
CA ALA A 51 1.42 10.41 6.60
C ALA A 51 -0.10 10.24 6.40
N LEU A 52 -0.53 9.18 5.73
CA LEU A 52 -1.96 8.90 5.51
C LEU A 52 -2.70 8.58 6.82
N LYS A 53 -2.04 7.90 7.75
CA LYS A 53 -2.63 7.62 9.07
C LYS A 53 -2.82 8.91 9.88
N ARG A 54 -1.89 9.86 9.77
CA ARG A 54 -2.00 11.19 10.41
C ARG A 54 -3.20 11.99 9.89
N GLU A 55 -3.52 11.85 8.61
CA GLU A 55 -4.73 12.42 7.97
C GLU A 55 -6.03 11.69 8.36
N GLY A 56 -5.95 10.66 9.21
CA GLY A 56 -7.11 9.89 9.67
C GLY A 56 -7.59 8.80 8.71
N TYR A 57 -6.79 8.42 7.70
CA TYR A 57 -7.16 7.31 6.83
C TYR A 57 -6.99 5.94 7.52
N ARG A 58 -7.97 5.06 7.30
CA ARG A 58 -7.85 3.63 7.60
C ARG A 58 -7.14 2.92 6.44
N VAL A 59 -5.81 2.88 6.52
CA VAL A 59 -4.95 2.27 5.50
C VAL A 59 -4.71 0.79 5.82
N LYS A 60 -4.75 -0.08 4.81
CA LYS A 60 -4.26 -1.45 4.92
C LYS A 60 -3.02 -1.63 4.05
N ALA A 61 -2.00 -2.28 4.58
CA ALA A 61 -0.75 -2.56 3.90
C ALA A 61 -0.70 -3.99 3.37
N GLU A 62 0.06 -4.20 2.30
CA GLU A 62 0.31 -5.50 1.68
C GLU A 62 -1.01 -6.25 1.41
N TYR A 63 -1.97 -5.54 0.80
CA TYR A 63 -3.35 -5.97 0.66
C TYR A 63 -3.54 -6.80 -0.61
N GLU A 64 -4.03 -8.03 -0.46
CA GLU A 64 -4.32 -8.92 -1.58
C GLU A 64 -5.71 -8.63 -2.18
N THR A 65 -5.75 -8.37 -3.49
CA THR A 65 -6.99 -8.21 -4.25
C THR A 65 -6.76 -8.52 -5.72
N CYS A 66 -7.76 -9.11 -6.38
CA CYS A 66 -7.74 -9.40 -7.82
C CYS A 66 -6.51 -10.22 -8.28
N GLY A 67 -5.97 -11.06 -7.41
CA GLY A 67 -4.76 -11.87 -7.69
C GLY A 67 -3.43 -11.10 -7.60
N TYR A 68 -3.44 -9.88 -7.07
CA TYR A 68 -2.26 -9.05 -6.86
C TYR A 68 -2.16 -8.57 -5.41
N GLN A 69 -0.94 -8.42 -4.92
CA GLN A 69 -0.65 -7.68 -3.68
C GLN A 69 -0.46 -6.21 -4.02
N VAL A 70 -1.13 -5.33 -3.28
CA VAL A 70 -1.05 -3.87 -3.39
C VAL A 70 -0.38 -3.31 -2.13
N ASP A 71 0.55 -2.38 -2.30
CA ASP A 71 1.36 -1.87 -1.18
C ASP A 71 0.49 -1.26 -0.08
N LEU A 72 -0.38 -0.32 -0.44
CA LEU A 72 -1.31 0.34 0.48
C LEU A 72 -2.70 0.45 -0.15
N VAL A 73 -3.76 0.27 0.64
CA VAL A 73 -5.14 0.50 0.19
C VAL A 73 -5.95 1.32 1.18
N ILE A 74 -6.84 2.16 0.65
CA ILE A 74 -7.91 2.81 1.42
C ILE A 74 -9.25 2.27 0.91
N LYS A 75 -9.72 1.20 1.55
CA LYS A 75 -10.88 0.40 1.08
C LYS A 75 -12.15 1.23 0.86
N LYS A 76 -12.41 2.21 1.74
CA LYS A 76 -13.60 3.09 1.67
C LYS A 76 -13.72 3.78 0.29
N TYR A 77 -12.60 4.11 -0.33
CA TYR A 77 -12.56 4.84 -1.60
C TYR A 77 -12.14 3.97 -2.78
N ARG A 78 -12.07 2.63 -2.61
CA ARG A 78 -11.52 1.71 -3.64
C ARG A 78 -10.18 2.21 -4.20
N LEU A 79 -9.32 2.75 -3.33
CA LEU A 79 -8.05 3.33 -3.73
C LEU A 79 -6.92 2.34 -3.43
N ALA A 80 -6.21 1.93 -4.48
CA ALA A 80 -4.99 1.14 -4.45
C ALA A 80 -3.80 2.07 -4.70
N ILE A 81 -2.81 2.04 -3.80
CA ILE A 81 -1.65 2.92 -3.80
C ILE A 81 -0.38 2.08 -3.89
N GLU A 82 0.46 2.39 -4.88
CA GLU A 82 1.73 1.72 -5.15
C GLU A 82 2.89 2.67 -4.86
N CYS A 83 3.84 2.22 -4.04
CA CYS A 83 5.05 2.94 -3.65
C CYS A 83 6.23 2.42 -4.46
N ASP A 84 6.58 3.12 -5.53
CA ASP A 84 7.54 2.63 -6.53
C ASP A 84 8.97 3.04 -6.19
N GLY A 85 9.79 2.10 -5.73
CA GLY A 85 11.21 2.33 -5.41
C GLY A 85 12.07 2.35 -6.67
N ALA A 86 12.84 3.43 -6.87
CA ALA A 86 13.87 3.61 -7.91
C ALA A 86 13.52 3.08 -9.33
N ALA A 87 12.86 3.93 -10.13
CA ALA A 87 12.49 3.65 -11.53
C ALA A 87 13.66 3.55 -12.54
N PHE A 88 14.92 3.54 -12.09
CA PHE A 88 16.08 3.69 -12.98
C PHE A 88 16.45 2.43 -13.76
N HIS A 89 15.92 1.25 -13.40
CA HIS A 89 16.18 0.00 -14.12
C HIS A 89 14.94 -0.92 -14.22
N SER A 90 13.76 -0.37 -14.52
CA SER A 90 12.57 -1.23 -14.72
C SER A 90 12.64 -1.96 -16.08
N SER A 91 12.70 -3.29 -16.06
CA SER A 91 12.71 -4.12 -17.26
C SER A 91 11.39 -4.01 -18.06
N PRO A 92 11.38 -4.28 -19.37
CA PRO A 92 10.14 -4.34 -20.16
C PRO A 92 9.08 -5.28 -19.56
N GLU A 93 9.51 -6.40 -18.97
CA GLU A 93 8.65 -7.40 -18.34
C GLU A 93 8.00 -6.84 -17.06
N GLN A 94 8.75 -6.09 -16.24
CA GLN A 94 8.20 -5.39 -15.07
C GLN A 94 7.11 -4.40 -15.50
N LYS A 95 7.41 -3.55 -16.50
CA LYS A 95 6.43 -2.59 -17.05
C LYS A 95 5.18 -3.28 -17.57
N LYS A 96 5.32 -4.41 -18.27
CA LYS A 96 4.18 -5.21 -18.77
C LYS A 96 3.34 -5.77 -17.61
N ARG A 97 3.98 -6.29 -16.56
CA ARG A 97 3.28 -6.77 -15.36
C ARG A 97 2.53 -5.66 -14.63
N ASP A 98 3.15 -4.49 -14.48
CA ASP A 98 2.53 -3.33 -13.81
C ASP A 98 1.32 -2.79 -14.59
N ARG A 99 1.42 -2.73 -15.93
CA ARG A 99 0.29 -2.38 -16.80
C ARG A 99 -0.85 -3.39 -16.64
N LYS A 100 -0.55 -4.69 -16.63
CA LYS A 100 -1.56 -5.75 -16.44
C LYS A 100 -2.22 -5.66 -15.07
N LYS A 101 -1.43 -5.50 -14.00
CA LYS A 101 -1.94 -5.29 -12.63
C LYS A 101 -2.88 -4.09 -12.58
N THR A 102 -2.47 -2.95 -13.13
CA THR A 102 -3.27 -1.73 -13.18
C THR A 102 -4.59 -1.95 -13.93
N ALA A 103 -4.55 -2.59 -15.10
CA ALA A 103 -5.75 -2.90 -15.88
C ALA A 103 -6.73 -3.81 -15.12
N VAL A 104 -6.22 -4.87 -14.49
CA VAL A 104 -7.05 -5.80 -13.70
C VAL A 104 -7.68 -5.09 -12.50
N LEU A 105 -6.91 -4.32 -11.73
CA LEU A 105 -7.43 -3.57 -10.58
C LEU A 105 -8.52 -2.58 -11.01
N SER A 106 -8.26 -1.82 -12.09
CA SER A 106 -9.20 -0.83 -12.63
C SER A 106 -10.50 -1.49 -13.10
N LYS A 107 -10.42 -2.63 -13.78
CA LYS A 107 -11.59 -3.43 -14.18
C LYS A 107 -12.47 -3.83 -12.99
N HIS A 108 -11.88 -4.02 -11.81
CA HIS A 108 -12.59 -4.37 -10.58
C HIS A 108 -12.93 -3.15 -9.69
N GLY A 109 -12.93 -1.95 -10.29
CA GLY A 109 -13.38 -0.72 -9.64
C GLY A 109 -12.35 -0.08 -8.71
N TRP A 110 -11.09 -0.51 -8.74
CA TRP A 110 -10.02 0.13 -7.97
C TRP A 110 -9.43 1.30 -8.75
N LYS A 111 -9.35 2.49 -8.13
CA LYS A 111 -8.46 3.54 -8.60
C LYS A 111 -7.03 3.18 -8.19
N VAL A 112 -6.12 3.10 -9.15
CA VAL A 112 -4.69 2.90 -8.88
C VAL A 112 -3.96 4.24 -8.90
N MET A 113 -3.23 4.55 -7.84
CA MET A 113 -2.31 5.68 -7.76
C MET A 113 -0.90 5.16 -7.50
N ARG A 114 0.08 5.58 -8.31
CA ARG A 114 1.48 5.21 -8.14
C ARG A 114 2.30 6.45 -7.82
N PHE A 115 3.11 6.36 -6.77
CA PHE A 115 4.02 7.41 -6.34
C PHE A 115 5.46 6.89 -6.42
N LYS A 116 6.32 7.64 -7.10
CA LYS A 116 7.75 7.32 -7.15
C LYS A 116 8.37 7.55 -5.77
N GLY A 117 9.38 6.77 -5.42
CA GLY A 117 10.05 6.85 -4.13
C GLY A 117 10.63 8.24 -3.84
N TRP A 118 11.10 8.96 -4.86
CA TRP A 118 11.56 10.35 -4.69
C TRP A 118 10.41 11.31 -4.34
N GLN A 119 9.21 11.10 -4.88
CA GLN A 119 8.04 11.91 -4.55
C GLN A 119 7.66 11.68 -3.10
N ILE A 120 7.58 10.42 -2.67
CA ILE A 120 7.32 10.08 -1.27
C ILE A 120 8.42 10.63 -0.37
N ASN A 121 9.68 10.56 -0.78
CA ASN A 121 10.78 10.95 0.09
C ASN A 121 10.96 12.45 0.26
N LYS A 122 10.64 13.23 -0.78
CA LYS A 122 10.88 14.68 -0.78
C LYS A 122 9.59 15.51 -0.66
N GLN A 123 8.44 14.92 -0.98
CA GLN A 123 7.16 15.63 -1.17
C GLN A 123 5.99 14.73 -0.75
N VAL A 124 6.07 14.12 0.44
CA VAL A 124 5.01 13.20 0.92
C VAL A 124 3.67 13.92 1.09
N GLU A 125 3.71 15.19 1.48
CA GLU A 125 2.56 16.06 1.64
C GLU A 125 1.80 16.21 0.31
N LYS A 126 2.51 16.42 -0.81
CA LYS A 126 1.88 16.46 -2.13
C LYS A 126 1.29 15.11 -2.57
N CYS A 127 1.89 14.00 -2.12
CA CYS A 127 1.31 12.68 -2.37
C CYS A 127 -0.03 12.52 -1.62
N VAL A 128 -0.08 13.01 -0.38
CA VAL A 128 -1.28 13.05 0.45
C VAL A 128 -2.33 14.00 -0.12
N GLU A 129 -1.96 15.19 -0.57
CA GLU A 129 -2.87 16.15 -1.22
C GLU A 129 -3.58 15.53 -2.41
N ARG A 130 -2.83 14.88 -3.32
CA ARG A 130 -3.42 14.17 -4.46
C ARG A 130 -4.41 13.07 -4.06
N ILE A 131 -4.14 12.40 -2.93
CA ILE A 131 -5.07 11.41 -2.37
C ILE A 131 -6.31 12.13 -1.81
N ASN A 132 -6.13 13.23 -1.08
CA ASN A 132 -7.20 14.04 -0.52
C ASN A 132 -8.13 14.62 -1.61
N GLU A 133 -7.57 15.08 -2.73
CA GLU A 133 -8.34 15.52 -3.90
C GLU A 133 -9.28 14.42 -4.39
N TYR A 134 -8.75 13.21 -4.59
CA TYR A 134 -9.57 12.08 -5.02
C TYR A 134 -10.62 11.71 -3.97
N THR A 135 -10.25 11.59 -2.69
CA THR A 135 -11.20 11.14 -1.66
C THR A 135 -12.25 12.20 -1.34
N SER A 136 -11.95 13.50 -1.46
CA SER A 136 -12.89 14.60 -1.19
C SER A 136 -14.07 14.60 -2.16
N ILE A 137 -13.82 14.37 -3.45
CA ILE A 137 -14.86 14.17 -4.49
C ILE A 137 -15.79 13.02 -4.07
N HIS A 138 -15.20 11.94 -3.55
CA HIS A 138 -15.96 10.77 -3.15
C HIS A 138 -16.66 10.95 -1.80
N ARG A 139 -16.19 11.81 -0.90
CA ARG A 139 -16.88 12.10 0.38
C ARG A 139 -18.24 12.77 0.14
N LYS A 140 -18.33 13.71 -0.81
CA LYS A 140 -19.57 14.47 -1.09
C LYS A 140 -20.68 13.60 -1.69
N ARG A 141 -20.32 12.54 -2.42
CA ARG A 141 -21.26 11.67 -3.14
C ARG A 141 -22.14 10.78 -2.22
N TRP A 142 -21.77 10.59 -0.95
CA TRP A 142 -22.51 9.75 0.00
C TRP A 142 -23.51 10.51 0.89
N TRP A 143 -23.51 11.84 0.86
CA TRP A 143 -24.45 12.67 1.66
C TRP A 143 -25.71 13.10 0.87
N GLN A 144 -25.89 12.60 -0.35
CA GLN A 144 -27.03 12.91 -1.22
C GLN A 144 -27.91 11.69 -1.51
N LYS A 145 -27.84 10.66 -0.67
CA LYS A 145 -28.74 9.49 -0.71
C LYS A 145 -29.31 9.23 0.67
#